data_AF-A0A955LTL8-F1
#
_entry.id   AF-A0A955LTL8-F1
#
_cell.length_a   1.000
_cell.length_b   1.000
_cell.length_c   1.000
_cell.angle_alpha   90.00
_cell.angle_beta   90.00
_cell.angle_gamma   90.00
#
_symmetry.space_group_name_H-M   'P 1'
#
loop_
_entity.id
_entity.type
_entity.pdbx_description
1 polymer ?
#
loop_
_entity_poly.entity_id
_entity_poly.type
_entity_poly.pdbx_seq_one_letter_code
_entity_poly.pdbx_strand_id
1 'polypeptide(L)' 'MSIRVGSSLPEFQADAYYPNGEIKPLKFADYKGKWTVVFFYPLDFTFVCPTEIRGYSEYAA' A
#
# COMPACT_ATOMS: atom_id res chain seq x y z
N MET A 1 11.06 -15.45 7.00
CA MET A 1 11.17 -15.28 5.54
C MET A 1 11.56 -13.83 5.29
N SER A 2 12.67 -13.54 4.61
CA SER A 2 13.19 -12.17 4.41
C SER A 2 12.91 -11.72 2.98
N ILE A 3 12.24 -10.59 2.81
CA ILE A 3 12.04 -9.96 1.49
C ILE A 3 13.38 -9.41 1.01
N ARG A 4 13.79 -9.77 -0.20
CA ARG A 4 15.03 -9.31 -0.84
C ARG A 4 14.72 -8.67 -2.18
N VAL A 5 15.56 -7.73 -2.61
CA VAL A 5 15.47 -7.15 -3.95
C VAL A 5 15.60 -8.26 -5.00
N GLY A 6 14.70 -8.27 -5.98
CA GLY A 6 14.63 -9.30 -7.04
C GLY A 6 13.92 -10.59 -6.63
N SER A 7 13.54 -10.76 -5.37
CA SER A 7 12.69 -11.88 -4.95
C SER A 7 11.22 -11.63 -5.29
N SER A 8 10.49 -12.71 -5.60
CA SER A 8 9.04 -12.62 -5.75
C SER A 8 8.39 -12.25 -4.44
N LEU A 9 7.42 -11.33 -4.51
CA LEU A 9 6.63 -10.92 -3.37
C LEU A 9 5.79 -12.12 -2.86
N PRO A 10 5.74 -12.39 -1.54
CA PRO A 10 4.86 -13.42 -1.00
C PRO A 10 3.39 -13.08 -1.24
N GLU A 11 2.54 -14.09 -1.25
CA GLU A 11 1.09 -13.84 -1.23
C GLU A 11 0.71 -13.10 0.06
N PHE A 12 -0.07 -12.04 -0.11
CA PHE A 12 -0.54 -11.20 0.96
C PHE A 12 -1.97 -10.81 0.68
N GLN A 13 -2.77 -10.84 1.75
CA GLN A 13 -4.13 -10.35 1.76
C GLN A 13 -4.36 -9.61 3.07
N ALA A 14 -4.95 -8.42 2.96
CA ALA A 14 -5.38 -7.64 4.12
C ALA A 14 -6.62 -6.81 3.76
N ASP A 15 -7.38 -6.40 4.76
CA ASP A 15 -8.46 -5.45 4.57
C ASP A 15 -7.87 -4.05 4.37
N ALA A 16 -8.31 -3.36 3.32
CA ALA A 16 -7.83 -2.03 2.96
C ALA A 16 -8.99 -1.04 2.84
N TYR A 17 -8.73 0.20 3.25
CA TYR A 17 -9.64 1.33 3.09
C TYR A 17 -9.44 1.97 1.71
N TYR A 18 -10.51 2.08 0.93
CA TYR A 18 -10.48 2.63 -0.42
C TYR A 18 -10.98 4.09 -0.47
N PRO A 19 -10.65 4.86 -1.53
CA PRO A 19 -11.05 6.27 -1.65
C PRO A 19 -12.56 6.52 -1.60
N ASN A 20 -13.36 5.49 -1.91
CA ASN A 20 -14.82 5.54 -1.85
C ASN A 20 -15.39 5.28 -0.44
N GLY A 21 -14.54 5.14 0.58
CA GLY A 21 -14.96 4.88 1.96
C GLY A 21 -15.22 3.41 2.28
N GLU A 22 -15.06 2.50 1.31
CA GLU A 22 -15.30 1.08 1.51
C GLU A 22 -14.06 0.36 2.05
N ILE A 23 -14.29 -0.64 2.88
CA ILE A 23 -13.26 -1.59 3.31
C ILE A 23 -13.42 -2.86 2.48
N LYS A 24 -12.39 -3.24 1.72
CA LYS A 24 -12.39 -4.45 0.89
C LYS A 24 -11.08 -5.23 1.07
N PRO A 25 -11.10 -6.56 0.83
CA PRO A 25 -9.89 -7.35 0.84
C PRO A 25 -9.00 -6.96 -0.34
N LEU A 26 -7.79 -6.52 -0.05
CA LEU A 26 -6.72 -6.24 -1.01
C LEU A 26 -5.84 -7.49 -1.15
N LYS A 27 -5.61 -7.93 -2.39
CA LYS A 27 -4.66 -9.00 -2.71
C LYS A 27 -3.59 -8.47 -3.65
N PHE A 28 -2.31 -8.81 -3.40
CA PHE A 28 -1.24 -8.43 -4.33
C PHE A 28 -1.38 -9.05 -5.73
N ALA A 29 -2.11 -10.16 -5.85
CA ALA A 29 -2.45 -10.76 -7.13
C ALA A 29 -3.20 -9.80 -8.06
N ASP A 30 -4.05 -8.92 -7.51
CA ASP A 30 -4.91 -8.00 -8.28
C ASP A 30 -4.10 -6.89 -8.98
N TYR A 31 -2.84 -6.69 -8.56
CA TYR A 31 -1.94 -5.65 -9.09
C TYR A 31 -0.86 -6.22 -10.04
N LYS A 32 -0.91 -7.51 -10.36
CA LYS A 32 0.02 -8.13 -11.32
C LYS A 32 -0.04 -7.44 -12.68
N GLY A 33 1.13 -7.22 -13.28
CA GLY A 33 1.28 -6.54 -14.58
C GLY A 33 1.27 -5.02 -14.50
N LYS A 34 1.08 -4.43 -13.32
CA LYS A 34 1.25 -2.99 -13.08
C LYS A 34 2.42 -2.74 -12.15
N TRP A 35 3.18 -1.67 -12.43
CA TRP A 35 4.12 -1.15 -11.44
C TRP A 35 3.34 -0.71 -10.22
N THR A 36 3.69 -1.29 -9.07
CA THR A 36 2.98 -1.09 -7.81
C THR A 36 3.99 -0.68 -6.75
N VAL A 37 3.74 0.45 -6.11
CA VAL A 37 4.54 0.93 -4.98
C VAL A 37 3.79 0.57 -3.70
N VAL A 38 4.42 -0.24 -2.84
CA VAL A 38 3.91 -0.57 -1.50
C VAL A 38 4.75 0.21 -0.50
N PHE A 39 4.10 1.11 0.24
CA PHE A 39 4.72 1.96 1.24
C PHE A 39 4.20 1.61 2.62
N PHE A 40 5.11 1.41 3.58
CA PHE A 40 4.78 1.17 4.98
C PHE A 40 5.11 2.41 5.79
N TYR A 41 4.19 2.81 6.64
CA TYR A 41 4.39 3.90 7.60
C TYR A 41 4.14 3.38 9.02
N PRO A 42 4.75 4.00 10.05
CA PRO A 42 4.80 3.41 11.39
C PRO A 42 3.45 3.39 12.13
N LEU A 43 2.68 4.49 12.09
CA LEU A 43 1.43 4.59 12.84
C LEU A 43 0.55 5.74 12.33
N ASP A 44 -0.76 5.50 12.32
CA ASP A 44 -1.77 6.56 12.15
C ASP A 44 -1.68 7.60 13.28
N PHE A 45 -2.12 8.83 12.98
CA PHE A 45 -2.19 9.94 13.95
C PHE A 45 -0.85 10.37 14.57
N THR A 46 0.23 10.25 13.79
CA THR A 46 1.55 10.79 14.13
C THR A 46 1.91 12.00 13.26
N PHE A 47 3.04 12.66 13.54
CA PHE A 47 3.34 13.98 12.99
C PHE A 47 3.82 13.98 11.52
N VAL A 48 4.54 12.94 11.07
CA VAL A 48 5.18 12.89 9.72
C VAL A 48 4.35 12.07 8.72
N CYS A 49 3.84 10.91 9.15
CA CYS A 49 3.08 9.98 8.30
C CYS A 49 1.94 10.62 7.47
N PRO A 50 1.12 11.57 8.00
CA PRO A 50 0.04 12.14 7.19
C PRO A 50 0.54 13.01 6.03
N THR A 51 1.77 13.54 6.11
CA THR A 51 2.36 14.32 5.02
C THR A 51 2.76 13.42 3.84
N GLU A 52 3.30 12.24 4.12
CA GLU A 52 3.75 11.28 3.11
C GLU A 52 2.56 10.67 2.36
N ILE A 53 1.53 10.21 3.10
CA ILE A 53 0.33 9.61 2.52
C ILE A 53 -0.43 10.63 1.66
N ARG A 54 -0.56 11.87 2.17
CA ARG A 54 -1.20 12.95 1.41
C ARG A 54 -0.47 13.25 0.11
N GLY A 55 0.87 13.29 0.14
CA GLY A 55 1.69 13.50 -1.06
C GLY A 55 1.38 12.46 -2.14
N TYR A 56 1.42 11.17 -1.80
CA TYR A 56 1.04 10.12 -2.76
C TYR A 56 -0.40 10.28 -3.28
N SER A 57 -1.34 10.66 -2.43
CA SER A 57 -2.74 10.87 -2.84
C SER A 57 -2.93 12.03 -3.82
N GLU A 58 -2.13 13.10 -3.71
CA GLU A 58 -2.21 14.25 -4.62
C GLU A 58 -1.62 13.93 -6.01
N TYR A 59 -0.58 13.10 -6.08
CA TYR A 59 0.08 12.71 -7.34
C TYR A 59 -0.48 11.45 -8.02
N ALA A 60 -1.32 10.69 -7.33
CA ALA A 60 -1.95 9.47 -7.87
C ALA A 60 -3.12 9.74 -8.84
N ALA A 61 -3.36 11.01 -9.18
CA ALA A 61 -4.37 11.44 -10.17
C ALA A 61 -4.00 11.05 -11.60
#